data_AF-A0A8C9H1H4-F1
#
_entry.id   AF-A0A8C9H1H4-F1
#
_cell.length_a   1.000
_cell.length_b   1.000
_cell.length_c   1.000
_cell.angle_alpha   90.00
_cell.angle_beta   90.00
_cell.angle_gamma   90.00
#
_symmetry.space_group_name_H-M   'P 1'
#
loop_
_entity.id
_entity.type
_entity.pdbx_description
1 polymer ?
#
loop_
_entity_poly.entity_id
_entity_poly.type
_entity_poly.pdbx_seq_one_letter_code
_entity_poly.pdbx_strand_id
1 'polypeptide(L)'
;MLKLYAMFLTLIFLVELVAAIVGFVFRHEIKNSFKNNYEKALKQYNSTGDYRSHAVDKIQSTLHCCGVTDYRDWTDTNYYSEKGFPKSCCKREDCTPQRDADKVNNEGCFIKVMTIIESEMGVVAGISFGVACFQDI
;
A
#
# COMPACT_ATOMS: atom_id res chain seq x y z
N MET A 1 -17.71 37.31 3.50
CA MET A 1 -17.79 35.84 3.65
C MET A 1 -17.55 35.11 2.34
N LEU A 2 -18.34 35.32 1.26
CA LEU A 2 -18.18 34.59 -0.02
C LEU A 2 -16.81 34.78 -0.71
N LYS A 3 -16.24 36.00 -0.66
CA LYS A 3 -14.92 36.30 -1.26
C LYS A 3 -13.76 35.56 -0.60
N LEU A 4 -13.81 35.39 0.73
CA LEU A 4 -12.80 34.63 1.47
C LEU A 4 -12.93 33.13 1.17
N TYR A 5 -14.17 32.63 1.08
CA TYR A 5 -14.44 31.26 0.68
C TYR A 5 -13.88 30.94 -0.72
N ALA A 6 -14.19 31.75 -1.72
CA ALA A 6 -13.67 31.59 -3.08
C ALA A 6 -12.12 31.66 -3.13
N MET A 7 -11.50 32.53 -2.31
CA MET A 7 -10.04 32.61 -2.19
C MET A 7 -9.45 31.29 -1.68
N PHE A 8 -10.00 30.71 -0.61
CA PHE A 8 -9.52 29.43 -0.08
C PHE A 8 -9.73 28.28 -1.05
N LEU A 9 -10.86 28.22 -1.76
CA LEU A 9 -11.10 27.18 -2.76
C LEU A 9 -10.11 27.26 -3.92
N THR A 10 -9.82 28.46 -4.42
CA THR A 10 -8.79 28.65 -5.45
C THR A 10 -7.41 28.19 -4.96
N LEU A 11 -7.08 28.51 -3.71
CA LEU A 11 -5.80 28.08 -3.13
C LEU A 11 -5.69 26.56 -3.02
N ILE A 12 -6.76 25.89 -2.59
CA ILE A 12 -6.81 24.42 -2.49
C ILE A 12 -6.66 23.81 -3.88
N PHE A 13 -7.35 24.32 -4.90
CA PHE A 13 -7.23 23.85 -6.27
C PHE A 13 -5.79 23.93 -6.79
N LEU A 14 -5.09 25.03 -6.52
CA LEU A 14 -3.68 25.17 -6.89
C LEU A 14 -2.79 24.14 -6.18
N VAL A 15 -3.04 23.86 -4.90
CA VAL A 15 -2.30 22.83 -4.14
C VAL A 15 -2.56 21.44 -4.72
N GLU A 16 -3.81 21.12 -5.05
CA GLU A 16 -4.18 19.84 -5.68
C GLU A 16 -3.51 19.66 -7.05
N LEU A 17 -3.49 20.70 -7.89
CA LEU A 17 -2.82 20.68 -9.18
C LEU A 17 -1.31 20.41 -9.03
N VAL A 18 -0.65 21.10 -8.10
CA VAL A 18 0.78 20.89 -7.82
C VAL A 18 1.01 19.48 -7.29
N ALA A 19 0.20 18.99 -6.36
CA ALA A 19 0.31 17.63 -5.83
C ALA A 19 0.13 16.57 -6.92
N ALA A 20 -0.81 16.76 -7.85
CA ALA A 20 -1.02 15.86 -8.99
C ALA A 20 0.20 15.83 -9.92
N ILE A 21 0.77 16.99 -10.26
CA ILE A 21 1.98 17.08 -11.09
C ILE A 21 3.16 16.39 -10.40
N VAL A 22 3.40 16.69 -9.12
CA VAL A 22 4.48 16.08 -8.33
C VAL A 22 4.29 14.56 -8.26
N GLY A 23 3.09 14.09 -7.93
CA GLY A 23 2.78 12.66 -7.88
C GLY A 23 3.02 11.96 -9.21
N PHE A 24 2.66 12.59 -10.33
CA PHE A 24 2.87 12.05 -11.67
C PHE A 24 4.36 11.99 -12.06
N VAL A 25 5.11 13.05 -11.77
CA VAL A 25 6.55 13.14 -12.07
C VAL A 25 7.35 12.14 -11.23
N PHE A 26 7.08 12.07 -9.93
CA PHE A 26 7.80 11.19 -8.99
C PHE A 26 7.17 9.81 -8.83
N ARG A 27 6.22 9.41 -9.70
CA ARG A 27 5.53 8.11 -9.60
C ARG A 27 6.49 6.94 -9.50
N HIS A 28 7.57 6.93 -10.28
CA HIS A 28 8.53 5.82 -10.31
C HIS A 28 9.32 5.76 -9.00
N GLU A 29 9.70 6.91 -8.45
CA GLU A 29 10.38 6.99 -7.15
C GLU A 29 9.47 6.55 -6.01
N ILE A 30 8.18 6.91 -6.05
CA ILE A 30 7.19 6.44 -5.06
C ILE A 30 7.06 4.92 -5.13
N LYS A 31 6.95 4.34 -6.34
CA LYS A 31 6.89 2.87 -6.53
C LYS A 31 8.15 2.20 -5.95
N ASN A 32 9.33 2.69 -6.31
CA ASN A 32 10.61 2.13 -5.83
C ASN A 32 10.80 2.28 -4.32
N SER A 33 10.46 3.45 -3.78
CA SER A 33 10.51 3.73 -2.35
C SER A 33 9.60 2.80 -1.57
N PHE A 34 8.36 2.59 -2.04
CA PHE A 34 7.45 1.62 -1.42
C PHE A 34 8.04 0.21 -1.42
N LYS A 35 8.53 -0.28 -2.57
CA LYS A 35 9.16 -1.60 -2.69
C LYS A 35 10.31 -1.76 -1.69
N ASN A 36 11.25 -0.82 -1.69
CA ASN A 36 12.46 -0.87 -0.89
C ASN A 36 12.17 -0.77 0.63
N ASN A 37 11.25 0.12 1.02
CA ASN A 37 10.87 0.27 2.43
C ASN A 37 10.10 -0.96 2.92
N TYR A 38 9.21 -1.50 2.08
CA TYR A 38 8.47 -2.71 2.43
C TYR A 38 9.39 -3.94 2.52
N GLU A 39 10.36 -4.09 1.62
CA GLU A 39 11.38 -5.13 1.69
C GLU A 39 12.23 -5.03 2.97
N LYS A 40 12.64 -3.82 3.36
CA LYS A 40 13.33 -3.60 4.64
C LYS A 40 12.46 -3.97 5.83
N ALA A 41 11.19 -3.57 5.82
CA ALA A 41 10.24 -3.92 6.87
C ALA A 41 10.03 -5.43 6.98
N LEU A 42 9.95 -6.14 5.84
CA LEU A 42 9.85 -7.61 5.79
C LEU A 42 11.10 -8.27 6.38
N LYS A 43 12.30 -7.84 6.00
CA LYS A 43 13.57 -8.39 6.52
C LYS A 43 13.77 -8.15 8.02
N GLN A 44 13.24 -7.05 8.53
CA GLN A 44 13.32 -6.66 9.94
C GLN A 44 12.12 -7.15 10.77
N TYR A 45 11.18 -7.86 10.14
CA TYR A 45 9.99 -8.37 10.81
C TYR A 45 10.37 -9.35 11.92
N ASN A 46 9.80 -9.15 13.11
CA ASN A 46 10.07 -10.00 14.27
C ASN A 46 8.81 -10.31 15.10
N SER A 47 7.62 -9.89 14.65
CA SER A 47 6.34 -10.08 15.35
C SER A 47 6.28 -9.48 16.77
N THR A 48 7.17 -8.54 17.11
CA THR A 48 7.17 -7.89 18.44
C THR A 48 6.13 -6.78 18.60
N GLY A 49 5.35 -6.51 17.54
CA GLY A 49 4.37 -5.43 17.52
C GLY A 49 4.99 -4.04 17.30
N ASP A 50 6.23 -3.96 16.83
CA ASP A 50 6.80 -2.70 16.37
C ASP A 50 6.03 -2.15 15.15
N TYR A 51 6.17 -0.84 14.89
CA TYR A 51 5.41 -0.18 13.82
C TYR A 51 5.65 -0.81 12.44
N ARG A 52 6.83 -1.40 12.20
CA ARG A 52 7.17 -2.12 10.96
C ARG A 52 6.43 -3.44 10.85
N SER A 53 6.46 -4.26 11.89
CA SER A 53 5.75 -5.54 11.93
C SER A 53 4.24 -5.32 11.79
N HIS A 54 3.69 -4.32 12.50
CA HIS A 54 2.29 -3.97 12.38
C HIS A 54 1.92 -3.50 10.97
N ALA A 55 2.76 -2.70 10.32
CA ALA A 55 2.54 -2.27 8.94
C ALA A 55 2.57 -3.45 7.96
N VAL A 56 3.52 -4.39 8.10
CA VAL A 56 3.58 -5.61 7.29
C VAL A 56 2.30 -6.42 7.45
N ASP A 57 1.89 -6.68 8.69
CA ASP A 57 0.70 -7.48 8.99
C ASP A 57 -0.58 -6.82 8.46
N LYS A 58 -0.70 -5.50 8.63
CA LYS A 58 -1.84 -4.73 8.15
C LYS A 58 -1.93 -4.75 6.63
N ILE A 59 -0.81 -4.55 5.92
CA ILE A 59 -0.77 -4.57 4.46
C ILE A 59 -1.18 -5.95 3.93
N GLN A 60 -0.60 -7.02 4.46
CA GLN A 60 -0.86 -8.39 4.01
C GLN A 60 -2.32 -8.80 4.25
N SER A 61 -2.85 -8.52 5.44
CA SER A 61 -4.24 -8.84 5.78
C SER A 61 -5.27 -8.00 5.01
N THR A 62 -4.99 -6.71 4.77
CA THR A 62 -5.93 -5.80 4.09
C THR A 62 -5.97 -6.05 2.58
N LEU A 63 -4.82 -6.34 1.97
CA LEU A 63 -4.71 -6.51 0.52
C LEU A 63 -4.72 -7.97 0.06
N HIS A 64 -4.80 -8.92 1.01
CA HIS A 64 -4.75 -10.36 0.76
C HIS A 64 -3.55 -10.75 -0.11
N CYS A 65 -2.36 -10.31 0.30
CA CYS A 65 -1.07 -10.55 -0.36
C CYS A 65 -0.05 -11.11 0.64
N CYS A 66 1.09 -11.61 0.17
CA CYS A 66 2.16 -12.10 1.03
C CYS A 66 3.54 -11.84 0.40
N GLY A 67 4.48 -11.33 1.20
CA GLY A 67 5.81 -10.96 0.71
C GLY A 67 5.81 -9.69 -0.15
N VAL A 68 6.97 -9.33 -0.70
CA VAL A 68 7.15 -8.09 -1.49
C VAL A 68 6.66 -8.33 -2.91
N THR A 69 7.34 -9.20 -3.63
CA THR A 69 7.03 -9.64 -5.00
C THR A 69 6.33 -11.00 -5.04
N ASP A 70 6.60 -11.86 -4.05
CA ASP A 70 6.04 -13.20 -3.96
C ASP A 70 6.06 -13.67 -2.49
N TYR A 71 5.19 -14.62 -2.14
CA TYR A 71 5.17 -15.20 -0.79
C TYR A 71 6.54 -15.78 -0.38
N ARG A 72 7.32 -16.27 -1.34
CA ARG A 72 8.68 -16.81 -1.12
C ARG A 72 9.67 -15.79 -0.58
N ASP A 73 9.42 -14.48 -0.68
CA ASP A 73 10.31 -13.46 -0.10
C ASP A 73 10.49 -13.63 1.43
N TRP A 74 9.57 -14.32 2.09
CA TRP A 74 9.72 -14.70 3.48
C TRP A 74 10.88 -15.66 3.73
N THR A 75 11.27 -16.51 2.78
CA THR A 75 12.36 -17.48 2.97
C THR A 75 13.69 -16.82 3.28
N ASP A 76 13.84 -15.54 2.88
CA ASP A 76 15.05 -14.74 3.08
C ASP A 76 15.01 -13.96 4.41
N THR A 77 14.02 -14.22 5.28
CA THR A 77 13.86 -13.55 6.58
C THR A 77 14.25 -14.45 7.75
N ASN A 78 14.79 -13.85 8.81
CA ASN A 78 15.09 -14.57 10.05
C ASN A 78 13.82 -15.13 10.69
N TYR A 79 12.71 -14.38 10.63
CA TYR A 79 11.42 -14.80 11.17
C TYR A 79 10.93 -16.12 10.56
N TYR A 80 11.04 -16.25 9.23
CA TYR A 80 10.59 -17.46 8.54
C TYR A 80 11.38 -18.71 8.94
N SER A 81 12.68 -18.56 9.17
CA SER A 81 13.53 -19.68 9.59
C SER A 81 13.05 -20.28 10.91
N GLU A 82 12.56 -19.44 11.84
CA GLU A 82 12.10 -19.86 13.18
C GLU A 82 10.61 -20.23 13.23
N LYS A 83 9.75 -19.44 12.59
CA LYS A 83 8.29 -19.50 12.76
C LYS A 83 7.51 -19.70 11.45
N GLY A 84 8.20 -19.53 10.31
CA GLY A 84 7.63 -19.60 8.98
C GLY A 84 6.81 -18.37 8.59
N PHE A 85 5.68 -18.56 7.92
CA PHE A 85 4.87 -17.44 7.46
C PHE A 85 4.10 -16.80 8.62
N PRO A 86 3.95 -15.47 8.64
CA PRO A 86 3.08 -14.84 9.63
C PRO A 86 1.60 -15.14 9.31
N LYS A 87 0.74 -15.03 10.34
CA LYS A 87 -0.72 -15.20 10.18
C LYS A 87 -1.33 -14.21 9.19
N SER A 88 -0.75 -13.03 9.05
CA SER A 88 -1.19 -11.98 8.13
C SER A 88 -1.08 -12.39 6.66
N CYS A 89 -0.24 -13.37 6.32
CA CYS A 89 -0.13 -13.94 4.96
C CYS A 89 -1.24 -14.92 4.59
N CYS A 90 -2.15 -15.25 5.50
CA CYS A 90 -3.14 -16.28 5.24
C CYS A 90 -4.25 -15.90 4.27
N LYS A 91 -4.76 -16.92 3.57
CA LYS A 91 -5.99 -16.82 2.77
C LYS A 91 -7.27 -16.80 3.61
N ARG A 92 -7.26 -17.41 4.81
CA ARG A 92 -8.43 -17.59 5.68
C ARG A 92 -8.06 -17.40 7.16
N GLU A 93 -9.04 -17.08 8.01
CA GLU A 93 -8.83 -16.84 9.45
C GLU A 93 -8.45 -18.10 10.24
N ASP A 94 -8.86 -19.29 9.79
CA ASP A 94 -8.58 -20.59 10.42
C ASP A 94 -7.20 -21.17 10.04
N CYS A 95 -6.34 -20.35 9.46
CA CYS A 95 -5.01 -20.77 9.04
C CYS A 95 -4.03 -20.89 10.23
N THR A 96 -3.17 -21.90 10.15
CA THR A 96 -1.96 -21.99 10.98
C THR A 96 -0.77 -22.10 10.03
N PRO A 97 -0.34 -20.99 9.39
CA PRO A 97 0.63 -21.02 8.30
C PRO A 97 2.05 -21.21 8.87
N GLN A 98 2.37 -22.40 9.36
CA GLN A 98 3.71 -22.64 9.87
C GLN A 98 4.71 -22.81 8.73
N ARG A 99 4.41 -23.55 7.65
CA ARG A 99 5.20 -23.59 6.40
C ARG A 99 4.36 -23.99 5.18
N ASP A 100 3.03 -23.97 5.34
CA ASP A 100 2.09 -24.46 4.34
C ASP A 100 1.84 -23.38 3.29
N ALA A 101 2.56 -23.51 2.17
CA ALA A 101 2.49 -22.58 1.04
C ALA A 101 1.09 -22.55 0.40
N ASP A 102 0.31 -23.61 0.50
CA ASP A 102 -1.02 -23.68 -0.12
C ASP A 102 -2.03 -22.77 0.59
N LYS A 103 -1.78 -22.49 1.88
CA LYS A 103 -2.68 -21.69 2.76
C LYS A 103 -2.37 -20.20 2.79
N VAL A 104 -1.26 -19.76 2.22
CA VAL A 104 -0.88 -18.33 2.17
C VAL A 104 -1.29 -17.69 0.85
N ASN A 105 -1.43 -16.37 0.82
CA ASN A 105 -1.62 -15.62 -0.41
C ASN A 105 -0.35 -15.71 -1.25
N ASN A 106 -0.45 -16.07 -2.54
CA ASN A 106 0.74 -16.30 -3.36
C ASN A 106 1.29 -15.00 -3.97
N GLU A 107 0.43 -13.99 -4.13
CA GLU A 107 0.75 -12.73 -4.78
C GLU A 107 1.51 -11.77 -3.83
N GLY A 108 2.59 -11.17 -4.31
CA GLY A 108 3.35 -10.17 -3.57
C GLY A 108 2.60 -8.84 -3.40
N CYS A 109 2.79 -8.21 -2.24
CA CYS A 109 2.09 -6.97 -1.91
C CYS A 109 2.49 -5.78 -2.78
N PHE A 110 3.74 -5.72 -3.28
CA PHE A 110 4.17 -4.71 -4.24
C PHE A 110 3.34 -4.79 -5.52
N ILE A 111 3.21 -5.99 -6.09
CA ILE A 111 2.43 -6.20 -7.31
C ILE A 111 0.96 -5.88 -7.04
N LYS A 112 0.40 -6.37 -5.92
CA LYS A 112 -0.99 -6.10 -5.54
C LYS A 112 -1.31 -4.61 -5.44
N VAL A 113 -0.45 -3.85 -4.75
CA VAL A 113 -0.60 -2.39 -4.60
C VAL A 113 -0.56 -1.71 -5.96
N MET A 114 0.38 -2.10 -6.83
CA MET A 114 0.47 -1.49 -8.17
C MET A 114 -0.76 -1.80 -9.03
N THR A 115 -1.26 -3.04 -8.98
CA THR A 115 -2.48 -3.43 -9.68
C THR A 115 -3.69 -2.66 -9.18
N ILE A 116 -3.85 -2.49 -7.86
CA ILE A 116 -4.94 -1.70 -7.27
C ILE A 116 -4.85 -0.24 -7.68
N ILE A 117 -3.65 0.35 -7.62
CA ILE A 117 -3.43 1.72 -8.08
C ILE A 117 -3.81 1.84 -9.55
N GLU A 118 -3.44 0.87 -10.40
CA GLU A 118 -3.74 0.94 -11.83
C GLU A 118 -5.23 0.70 -12.16
N SER A 119 -5.93 -0.17 -11.42
CA SER A 119 -7.35 -0.47 -11.65
C SER A 119 -8.30 0.56 -11.04
N GLU A 120 -8.02 1.05 -9.84
CA GLU A 120 -8.92 1.93 -9.08
C GLU A 120 -8.66 3.41 -9.33
N MET A 121 -7.49 3.79 -9.87
CA MET A 121 -7.14 5.20 -10.12
C MET A 121 -8.13 5.87 -11.07
N GLY A 122 -8.75 5.14 -11.99
CA GLY A 122 -9.80 5.71 -12.85
C GLY A 122 -11.00 6.24 -12.06
N VAL A 123 -11.46 5.48 -11.07
CA VAL A 123 -12.59 5.87 -10.20
C VAL A 123 -12.19 7.05 -9.31
N VAL A 124 -11.02 6.97 -8.67
CA VAL A 124 -10.50 8.03 -7.80
C VAL A 124 -10.30 9.32 -8.58
N ALA A 125 -9.68 9.27 -9.76
CA ALA A 125 -9.47 10.43 -10.62
C ALA A 125 -10.80 11.06 -11.06
N GLY A 126 -11.82 10.24 -11.36
CA GLY A 126 -13.15 10.73 -11.70
C GLY A 126 -13.81 11.50 -10.55
N ILE A 127 -13.74 10.97 -9.32
CA ILE A 127 -14.26 11.67 -8.13
C ILE A 127 -13.51 12.99 -7.91
N SER A 128 -12.18 12.97 -7.97
CA SER A 128 -11.36 14.19 -7.81
C SER A 128 -11.67 15.24 -8.87
N PHE A 129 -11.81 14.84 -10.14
CA PHE A 129 -12.18 15.76 -11.22
C PHE A 129 -13.57 16.36 -11.01
N GLY A 130 -14.53 15.54 -10.59
CA GLY A 130 -15.87 16.02 -10.23
C GLY A 130 -15.81 17.07 -9.13
N VAL A 131 -15.13 16.78 -8.03
CA VAL A 131 -14.94 17.74 -6.91
C VAL A 131 -14.30 19.03 -7.40
N ALA A 132 -13.23 18.96 -8.19
CA ALA A 132 -12.55 20.14 -8.73
C ALA A 132 -13.48 21.01 -9.58
N CYS A 133 -14.31 20.41 -10.44
CA CYS A 133 -15.30 21.16 -11.24
C CYS A 133 -16.36 21.86 -10.38
N PHE A 134 -16.77 21.27 -9.25
CA PHE A 134 -17.73 21.90 -8.32
C PHE A 134 -17.08 22.92 -7.39
N GLN A 135 -15.78 22.78 -7.13
CA GLN A 135 -15.00 23.70 -6.31
C GLN A 135 -14.89 25.10 -6.95
N ASP A 136 -15.06 25.19 -8.26
CA ASP A 136 -14.97 26.44 -9.04
C ASP A 136 -16.34 27.07 -9.41
N ILE A 137 -17.47 26.50 -8.96
CA ILE A 137 -18.85 27.00 -9.17
C ILE A 137 -19.37 27.68 -7.90
#